data_AF-A0A7V9ZDW0-F1
#
_entry.id   AF-A0A7V9ZDW0-F1
#
_cell.length_a   1.000
_cell.length_b   1.000
_cell.length_c   1.000
_cell.angle_alpha   90.00
_cell.angle_beta   90.00
_cell.angle_gamma   90.00
#
_symmetry.space_group_name_H-M   'P 1'
#
loop_
_entity.id
_entity.type
_entity.pdbx_description
1 polymer ?
#
loop_
_entity_poly.entity_id
_entity_poly.type
_entity_poly.pdbx_seq_one_letter_code
_entity_poly.pdbx_strand_id
1 'polypeptide(L)'
;MNSYNLGSGDRRIGFQRIGVTRGAQNYAYWDNEVIMPSLNRINGMSSLTVVTPSGVTKDANAFLRDPWFNTGFHLGVGNGSSFGPSDQWTQVTFDRPIINSTGPDGFIAGLQYLWVTPNLSPMIISTSPGNSFVFPTSGGFAGSSTDPLQQYTYTTPVATPADLVSASNTPSGTLIDPTHVLQTFDLSSMGVPPGGTVSSLYLQDWSGNGNGVSPTFIAGFPAVPEPASLALASIGLLALGRRRRE
;
A
#
# COMPACT_ATOMS: atom_id res chain seq x y z
N MET A 1 30.09 11.62 3.18
CA MET A 1 28.90 11.32 2.36
C MET A 1 29.30 10.26 1.35
N ASN A 2 28.85 9.02 1.53
CA ASN A 2 29.01 8.00 0.49
C ASN A 2 27.95 8.28 -0.57
N SER A 3 28.38 8.76 -1.73
CA SER A 3 27.52 8.85 -2.90
C SER A 3 27.17 7.42 -3.33
N TYR A 4 25.93 7.01 -3.09
CA TYR A 4 25.40 5.80 -3.68
C TYR A 4 25.34 6.03 -5.19
N ASN A 5 26.30 5.45 -5.90
CA ASN A 5 26.33 5.44 -7.35
C ASN A 5 25.26 4.43 -7.80
N LEU A 6 24.01 4.87 -7.83
CA LEU A 6 22.91 4.13 -8.43
C LEU A 6 23.18 4.10 -9.94
N GLY A 7 23.85 3.04 -10.38
CA GLY A 7 24.00 2.73 -11.80
C GLY A 7 22.63 2.82 -12.48
N SER A 8 22.63 3.16 -13.77
CA SER A 8 21.48 3.57 -14.59
C SER A 8 20.34 2.53 -14.78
N GLY A 9 20.14 1.60 -13.85
CA GLY A 9 18.94 0.81 -13.70
C GLY A 9 18.43 0.91 -12.27
N ASP A 10 17.17 1.33 -12.10
CA ASP A 10 16.44 1.32 -10.84
C ASP A 10 16.49 -0.08 -10.21
N ARG A 11 17.51 -0.31 -9.37
CA ARG A 11 17.68 -1.58 -8.69
C ARG A 11 16.77 -1.57 -7.46
N ARG A 12 15.68 -2.34 -7.54
CA ARG A 12 14.77 -2.62 -6.42
C ARG A 12 15.59 -3.05 -5.19
N ILE A 13 15.51 -2.31 -4.09
CA ILE A 13 15.87 -2.81 -2.77
C ILE A 13 14.62 -3.49 -2.19
N GLY A 14 14.64 -4.82 -2.18
CA GLY A 14 13.58 -5.62 -1.55
C GLY A 14 13.68 -5.60 -0.03
N PHE A 15 12.58 -5.92 0.66
CA PHE A 15 12.65 -6.25 2.08
C PHE A 15 13.23 -7.66 2.27
N GLN A 16 13.92 -7.90 3.39
CA GLN A 16 14.48 -9.23 3.64
C GLN A 16 13.37 -10.24 3.93
N ARG A 17 12.52 -9.97 4.93
CA ARG A 17 11.46 -10.90 5.34
C ARG A 17 10.36 -10.16 6.09
N ILE A 18 9.10 -10.53 5.85
CA ILE A 18 7.96 -10.09 6.65
C ILE A 18 7.29 -11.29 7.30
N GLY A 19 7.10 -11.23 8.62
CA GLY A 19 6.35 -12.23 9.38
C GLY A 19 4.91 -11.77 9.58
N VAL A 20 3.94 -12.66 9.39
CA VAL A 20 2.52 -12.35 9.60
C VAL A 20 1.79 -13.54 10.20
N THR A 21 0.91 -13.28 11.16
CA THR A 21 -0.01 -14.27 11.72
C THR A 21 -1.29 -14.25 10.92
N ARG A 22 -1.66 -15.38 10.31
CA ARG A 22 -2.87 -15.54 9.49
C ARG A 22 -3.66 -16.76 9.99
N GLY A 23 -4.81 -16.49 10.59
CA GLY A 23 -5.55 -17.49 11.36
C GLY A 23 -4.73 -18.00 12.55
N ALA A 24 -4.56 -19.33 12.64
CA ALA A 24 -3.81 -19.98 13.71
C ALA A 24 -2.33 -20.25 13.36
N GLN A 25 -1.87 -19.81 12.18
CA GLN A 25 -0.52 -20.09 11.68
C GLN A 25 0.29 -18.81 11.50
N ASN A 26 1.61 -18.92 11.67
CA ASN A 26 2.56 -17.87 11.38
C ASN A 26 3.21 -18.15 10.03
N TYR A 27 3.19 -17.16 9.15
CA TYR A 27 3.82 -17.19 7.85
C TYR A 27 4.98 -16.21 7.82
N ALA A 28 5.91 -16.47 6.91
CA ALA A 28 6.95 -15.53 6.56
C ALA A 28 7.07 -15.48 5.05
N TYR A 29 7.14 -14.26 4.52
CA TYR A 29 7.29 -14.03 3.10
C TYR A 29 8.57 -13.26 2.81
N TRP A 30 9.22 -13.62 1.73
CA TRP A 30 10.33 -12.90 1.12
C TRP A 30 9.79 -11.92 0.04
N ASP A 31 10.63 -10.97 -0.38
CA ASP A 31 10.25 -9.92 -1.35
C ASP A 31 9.80 -10.45 -2.73
N ASN A 32 10.23 -11.65 -3.10
CA ASN A 32 9.88 -12.33 -4.33
C ASN A 32 8.65 -13.25 -4.20
N GLU A 33 8.10 -13.42 -3.00
CA GLU A 33 6.93 -14.28 -2.75
C GLU A 33 5.63 -13.48 -2.67
N VAL A 34 5.72 -12.20 -2.33
CA VAL A 34 4.56 -11.32 -2.25
C VAL A 34 3.99 -10.97 -3.63
N ILE A 35 2.74 -10.53 -3.62
CA ILE A 35 1.99 -10.06 -4.79
C ILE A 35 2.29 -8.57 -4.95
N MET A 36 2.90 -8.19 -6.07
CA MET A 36 3.43 -6.85 -6.26
C MET A 36 2.44 -5.97 -7.02
N PRO A 37 2.19 -4.74 -6.55
CA PRO A 37 1.39 -3.77 -7.27
C PRO A 37 2.19 -2.99 -8.31
N SER A 38 1.43 -2.41 -9.21
CA SER A 38 1.84 -1.37 -10.14
C SER A 38 0.88 -0.19 -10.03
N LEU A 39 1.41 1.01 -10.17
CA LEU A 39 0.65 2.24 -10.23
C LEU A 39 -0.09 2.29 -11.58
N ASN A 40 -1.41 2.21 -11.55
CA ASN A 40 -2.22 2.10 -12.76
C ASN A 40 -2.86 3.44 -13.12
N ARG A 41 -3.44 4.13 -12.13
CA ARG A 41 -4.14 5.41 -12.34
C ARG A 41 -3.93 6.37 -11.19
N ILE A 42 -3.92 7.65 -11.54
CA ILE A 42 -3.91 8.76 -10.61
C ILE A 42 -5.12 9.62 -10.98
N ASN A 43 -6.05 9.84 -10.06
CA ASN A 43 -7.25 10.60 -10.38
C ASN A 43 -7.15 12.05 -9.88
N GLY A 44 -6.89 12.99 -10.80
CA GLY A 44 -7.19 14.41 -10.60
C GLY A 44 -6.45 15.10 -9.47
N MET A 45 -5.20 14.70 -9.17
CA MET A 45 -4.39 15.36 -8.16
C MET A 45 -3.92 16.72 -8.65
N SER A 46 -4.36 17.80 -7.99
CA SER A 46 -3.96 19.18 -8.31
C SER A 46 -2.49 19.46 -8.03
N SER A 47 -1.92 18.73 -7.07
CA SER A 47 -0.50 18.68 -6.79
C SER A 47 -0.17 17.32 -6.17
N LEU A 48 1.05 16.86 -6.38
CA LEU A 48 1.58 15.66 -5.75
C LEU A 48 2.97 15.99 -5.21
N THR A 49 3.26 15.58 -3.99
CA THR A 49 4.62 15.67 -3.44
C THR A 49 5.21 14.28 -3.33
N VAL A 50 6.41 14.07 -3.87
CA VAL A 50 7.16 12.84 -3.68
C VAL A 50 8.34 13.10 -2.76
N VAL A 51 8.59 12.16 -1.86
CA VAL A 51 9.77 12.15 -0.99
C VAL A 51 10.74 11.15 -1.58
N THR A 52 12.00 11.51 -1.75
CA THR A 52 13.01 10.64 -2.37
C THR A 52 14.43 11.14 -2.04
N PRO A 53 15.37 10.26 -1.65
CA PRO A 53 16.77 10.60 -1.39
C PRO A 53 17.56 10.80 -2.70
N SER A 54 17.06 10.31 -3.82
CA SER A 54 17.81 10.21 -5.09
C SER A 54 17.33 11.20 -6.17
N GLY A 55 16.41 12.09 -5.82
CA GLY A 55 15.75 12.97 -6.79
C GLY A 55 14.53 12.32 -7.43
N VAL A 56 13.84 13.06 -8.31
CA VAL A 56 12.62 12.58 -8.96
C VAL A 56 12.84 11.30 -9.76
N THR A 57 11.89 10.37 -9.61
CA THR A 57 11.95 9.07 -10.26
C THR A 57 11.81 9.18 -11.78
N LYS A 58 12.38 8.20 -12.49
CA LYS A 58 12.09 7.96 -13.91
C LYS A 58 11.10 6.80 -14.12
N ASP A 59 10.75 6.09 -13.04
CA ASP A 59 9.74 5.03 -13.01
C ASP A 59 8.63 5.41 -12.01
N ALA A 60 7.42 5.61 -12.52
CA ALA A 60 6.24 5.89 -11.72
C ALA A 60 5.93 4.83 -10.65
N ASN A 61 6.43 3.60 -10.83
CA ASN A 61 6.28 2.51 -9.86
C ASN A 61 7.40 2.44 -8.81
N ALA A 62 8.47 3.24 -8.93
CA ALA A 62 9.59 3.20 -8.00
C ALA A 62 9.11 3.39 -6.55
N PHE A 63 8.12 4.27 -6.35
CA PHE A 63 7.52 4.57 -5.05
C PHE A 63 6.68 3.45 -4.44
N LEU A 64 6.42 2.35 -5.16
CA LEU A 64 5.66 1.20 -4.67
C LEU A 64 6.52 -0.05 -4.50
N ARG A 65 7.79 0.02 -4.92
CA ARG A 65 8.67 -1.14 -5.03
C ARG A 65 9.82 -1.11 -4.03
N ASP A 66 10.07 0.05 -3.42
CA ASP A 66 11.24 0.26 -2.58
C ASP A 66 10.88 0.83 -1.20
N PRO A 67 10.77 -0.03 -0.17
CA PRO A 67 10.56 0.41 1.19
C PRO A 67 11.80 1.05 1.82
N TRP A 68 12.97 0.96 1.19
CA TRP A 68 14.28 1.33 1.74
C TRP A 68 14.78 2.68 1.25
N PHE A 69 14.50 3.02 -0.01
CA PHE A 69 14.78 4.36 -0.52
C PHE A 69 13.81 5.41 -0.02
N ASN A 70 12.83 5.08 0.83
CA ASN A 70 11.90 6.08 1.38
C ASN A 70 11.25 6.94 0.29
N THR A 71 11.01 6.31 -0.85
CA THR A 71 10.37 6.92 -2.00
C THR A 71 8.88 6.83 -1.79
N GLY A 72 8.26 7.90 -1.27
CA GLY A 72 6.83 7.93 -0.97
C GLY A 72 6.12 9.02 -1.74
N PHE A 73 4.84 8.86 -2.02
CA PHE A 73 4.01 9.92 -2.62
C PHE A 73 2.97 10.40 -1.62
N HIS A 74 2.94 11.71 -1.38
CA HIS A 74 1.90 12.39 -0.62
C HIS A 74 0.75 12.72 -1.57
N LEU A 75 -0.33 11.96 -1.46
CA LEU A 75 -1.55 12.21 -2.22
C LEU A 75 -2.15 13.54 -1.77
N GLY A 76 -2.39 14.45 -2.71
CA GLY A 76 -2.95 15.77 -2.42
C GLY A 76 -4.29 15.67 -1.68
N VAL A 77 -4.53 16.65 -0.81
CA VAL A 77 -5.76 16.72 0.00
C VAL A 77 -6.92 17.08 -0.93
N GLY A 78 -7.90 16.17 -1.06
CA GLY A 78 -9.23 16.53 -1.58
C GLY A 78 -9.90 17.59 -0.70
N ASN A 79 -10.99 18.20 -1.15
CA ASN A 79 -11.62 19.38 -0.52
C ASN A 79 -12.17 19.20 0.92
N GLY A 80 -11.83 18.10 1.62
CA GLY A 80 -12.01 17.98 3.06
C GLY A 80 -13.41 17.62 3.54
N SER A 81 -14.40 17.38 2.67
CA SER A 81 -15.80 17.37 3.12
C SER A 81 -16.65 16.15 2.77
N SER A 82 -16.28 15.29 1.81
CA SER A 82 -16.94 14.00 1.57
C SER A 82 -16.29 13.24 0.42
N PHE A 83 -15.95 11.96 0.63
CA PHE A 83 -15.37 11.11 -0.42
C PHE A 83 -16.41 10.75 -1.48
N GLY A 84 -16.46 11.53 -2.57
CA GLY A 84 -17.21 11.19 -3.78
C GLY A 84 -16.42 10.25 -4.70
N PRO A 85 -17.06 9.57 -5.68
CA PRO A 85 -16.37 8.84 -6.74
C PRO A 85 -15.39 9.70 -7.57
N SER A 86 -15.57 11.02 -7.51
CA SER A 86 -14.75 12.06 -8.15
C SER A 86 -13.48 12.44 -7.38
N ASP A 87 -13.28 11.89 -6.19
CA ASP A 87 -12.24 12.38 -5.28
C ASP A 87 -10.83 11.94 -5.71
N GLN A 88 -9.83 12.63 -5.16
CA GLN A 88 -8.42 12.35 -5.45
C GLN A 88 -8.03 11.00 -4.87
N TRP A 89 -7.73 10.05 -5.74
CA TRP A 89 -7.29 8.71 -5.36
C TRP A 89 -6.18 8.24 -6.29
N THR A 90 -5.42 7.28 -5.79
CA THR A 90 -4.44 6.55 -6.57
C THR A 90 -4.80 5.08 -6.61
N GLN A 91 -4.90 4.52 -7.81
CA GLN A 91 -5.18 3.10 -8.00
C GLN A 91 -3.88 2.34 -8.21
N VAL A 92 -3.70 1.32 -7.39
CA VAL A 92 -2.68 0.29 -7.58
C VAL A 92 -3.34 -0.97 -8.09
N THR A 93 -2.68 -1.66 -9.03
CA THR A 93 -3.14 -2.93 -9.62
C THR A 93 -2.07 -3.98 -9.42
N PHE A 94 -2.47 -5.12 -8.87
CA PHE A 94 -1.56 -6.22 -8.56
C PHE A 94 -1.26 -7.07 -9.79
N ASP A 95 -0.04 -7.60 -9.87
CA ASP A 95 0.41 -8.52 -10.92
C ASP A 95 -0.41 -9.82 -10.97
N ARG A 96 -0.99 -10.21 -9.82
CA ARG A 96 -1.99 -11.25 -9.66
C ARG A 96 -3.01 -10.83 -8.59
N PRO A 97 -4.26 -11.32 -8.63
CA PRO A 97 -5.26 -10.96 -7.63
C PRO A 97 -4.86 -11.40 -6.22
N ILE A 98 -5.15 -10.56 -5.22
CA ILE A 98 -5.07 -10.94 -3.81
C ILE A 98 -6.34 -11.71 -3.45
N ILE A 99 -6.18 -12.85 -2.80
CA ILE A 99 -7.30 -13.69 -2.34
C ILE A 99 -7.54 -13.43 -0.86
N ASN A 100 -8.77 -13.08 -0.51
CA ASN A 100 -9.19 -12.93 0.88
C ASN A 100 -9.07 -14.28 1.61
N SER A 101 -8.13 -14.35 2.54
CA SER A 101 -7.89 -15.52 3.38
C SER A 101 -8.02 -15.15 4.86
N THR A 102 -7.94 -16.12 5.76
CA THR A 102 -8.03 -15.83 7.20
C THR A 102 -6.88 -14.93 7.68
N GLY A 103 -7.19 -13.74 8.19
CA GLY A 103 -6.22 -12.77 8.72
C GLY A 103 -5.77 -11.76 7.66
N PRO A 104 -4.67 -11.02 7.89
CA PRO A 104 -4.26 -9.98 6.94
C PRO A 104 -3.93 -10.54 5.56
N ASP A 105 -4.37 -9.84 4.53
CA ASP A 105 -4.19 -10.21 3.12
C ASP A 105 -3.10 -9.40 2.42
N GLY A 106 -2.61 -8.35 3.07
CA GLY A 106 -1.46 -7.62 2.61
C GLY A 106 -1.01 -6.56 3.61
N PHE A 107 -0.08 -5.73 3.17
CA PHE A 107 0.47 -4.67 3.98
C PHE A 107 0.85 -3.46 3.13
N ILE A 108 0.91 -2.33 3.82
CA ILE A 108 1.39 -1.04 3.33
C ILE A 108 2.50 -0.56 4.28
N ALA A 109 3.63 -0.16 3.72
CA ALA A 109 4.61 0.65 4.41
C ALA A 109 4.47 2.10 3.93
N GLY A 110 4.67 3.04 4.84
CA GLY A 110 4.62 4.45 4.52
C GLY A 110 5.54 5.26 5.40
N LEU A 111 5.68 6.52 5.03
CA LEU A 111 6.35 7.54 5.82
C LEU A 111 5.29 8.42 6.47
N GLN A 112 5.50 8.67 7.75
CA GLN A 112 4.67 9.54 8.55
C GLN A 112 5.49 10.75 9.01
N TYR A 113 4.88 11.92 8.88
CA TYR A 113 5.49 13.20 9.21
C TYR A 113 4.64 13.92 10.24
N LEU A 114 5.31 14.45 11.27
CA LEU A 114 4.66 15.12 12.39
C LEU A 114 4.69 16.64 12.15
N TRP A 115 3.68 17.19 11.48
CA TRP A 115 3.58 18.66 11.36
C TRP A 115 3.00 19.27 12.63
N VAL A 116 1.98 18.65 13.24
CA VAL A 116 1.45 19.04 14.55
C VAL A 116 0.66 17.86 15.15
N THR A 117 1.07 17.36 16.32
CA THR A 117 0.46 16.28 17.15
C THR A 117 0.57 14.80 16.66
N PRO A 118 0.83 13.84 17.58
CA PRO A 118 1.17 12.43 17.28
C PRO A 118 -0.02 11.53 16.93
N ASN A 119 -1.08 12.09 16.35
CA ASN A 119 -2.20 11.26 15.92
C ASN A 119 -1.85 10.60 14.57
N LEU A 120 -1.52 9.30 14.65
CA LEU A 120 -1.42 8.40 13.51
C LEU A 120 -2.66 8.58 12.65
N SER A 121 -2.50 9.18 11.47
CA SER A 121 -3.59 9.28 10.50
C SER A 121 -3.45 8.08 9.58
N PRO A 122 -4.30 7.05 9.73
CA PRO A 122 -4.22 5.88 8.87
C PRO A 122 -4.53 6.28 7.41
N MET A 123 -3.74 5.76 6.48
CA MET A 123 -4.06 5.85 5.06
C MET A 123 -5.37 5.11 4.79
N ILE A 124 -6.21 5.67 3.93
CA ILE A 124 -7.44 5.02 3.50
C ILE A 124 -7.12 4.06 2.36
N ILE A 125 -7.58 2.81 2.51
CA ILE A 125 -7.56 1.81 1.44
C ILE A 125 -8.97 1.30 1.21
N SER A 126 -9.34 1.14 -0.07
CA SER A 126 -10.62 0.56 -0.49
C SER A 126 -10.47 -0.31 -1.75
N THR A 127 -11.46 -1.17 -2.00
CA THR A 127 -11.54 -2.03 -3.20
C THR A 127 -12.25 -1.36 -4.37
N SER A 128 -12.82 -0.17 -4.16
CA SER A 128 -13.52 0.61 -5.18
C SER A 128 -13.48 2.11 -4.83
N PRO A 129 -13.51 3.02 -5.82
CA PRO A 129 -13.53 4.45 -5.56
C PRO A 129 -14.72 4.83 -4.66
N GLY A 130 -14.47 5.59 -3.60
CA GLY A 130 -15.50 6.12 -2.70
C GLY A 130 -16.20 5.11 -1.78
N ASN A 131 -15.69 3.88 -1.62
CA ASN A 131 -16.29 2.86 -0.76
C ASN A 131 -15.52 2.60 0.55
N SER A 132 -16.20 1.94 1.49
CA SER A 132 -15.85 1.62 2.88
C SER A 132 -14.37 1.67 3.24
N PHE A 133 -14.07 2.55 4.19
CA PHE A 133 -12.76 2.85 4.72
C PHE A 133 -12.29 1.74 5.65
N VAL A 134 -11.12 1.18 5.38
CA VAL A 134 -10.40 0.39 6.37
C VAL A 134 -9.18 1.16 6.81
N PHE A 135 -9.11 1.39 8.10
CA PHE A 135 -7.88 1.77 8.76
C PHE A 135 -7.07 0.50 8.99
N PRO A 136 -5.96 0.30 8.27
CA PRO A 136 -5.15 -0.88 8.47
C PRO A 136 -4.66 -0.92 9.93
N THR A 137 -4.75 -2.10 10.55
CA THR A 137 -4.39 -2.28 11.95
C THR A 137 -2.89 -2.04 12.14
N SER A 138 -2.55 -1.10 13.03
CA SER A 138 -1.18 -0.66 13.24
C SER A 138 -0.40 -1.69 14.07
N GLY A 139 0.40 -2.52 13.42
CA GLY A 139 1.64 -3.04 13.99
C GLY A 139 2.75 -2.03 13.75
N GLY A 140 2.67 -0.85 14.38
CA GLY A 140 3.58 0.26 14.10
C GLY A 140 5.01 -0.07 14.51
N PHE A 141 5.88 -0.33 13.53
CA PHE A 141 7.31 -0.21 13.72
C PHE A 141 7.70 1.25 13.51
N ALA A 142 7.92 2.01 14.59
CA ALA A 142 8.49 3.34 14.49
C ALA A 142 10.01 3.23 14.40
N GLY A 143 10.55 3.32 13.19
CA GLY A 143 11.97 3.59 12.96
C GLY A 143 12.15 5.04 12.51
N SER A 144 13.13 5.74 13.08
CA SER A 144 13.59 7.03 12.54
C SER A 144 14.66 6.78 11.48
N SER A 145 14.54 7.45 10.32
CA SER A 145 15.73 7.67 9.48
C SER A 145 16.51 8.81 10.10
N THR A 146 17.84 8.69 10.21
CA THR A 146 18.72 9.82 10.52
C THR A 146 18.99 10.71 9.32
N ASP A 147 18.65 10.23 8.11
CA ASP A 147 18.97 10.91 6.87
C ASP A 147 17.78 11.75 6.39
N PRO A 148 17.98 13.06 6.11
CA PRO A 148 16.92 13.94 5.61
C PRO A 148 16.36 13.51 4.24
N LEU A 149 15.03 13.44 4.19
CA LEU A 149 14.13 13.19 3.05
C LEU A 149 13.95 14.37 2.08
N GLN A 150 14.60 14.46 0.92
CA GLN A 150 14.25 15.54 -0.01
C GLN A 150 12.84 15.38 -0.58
N GLN A 151 12.07 16.47 -0.60
CA GLN A 151 10.71 16.53 -1.16
C GLN A 151 10.71 17.26 -2.50
N TYR A 152 9.94 16.73 -3.45
CA TYR A 152 9.72 17.30 -4.76
C TYR A 152 8.22 17.41 -5.01
N THR A 153 7.74 18.61 -5.30
CA THR A 153 6.32 18.83 -5.60
C THR A 153 6.13 19.02 -7.10
N TYR A 154 5.22 18.25 -7.67
CA TYR A 154 4.67 18.45 -8.99
C TYR A 154 3.63 19.57 -8.91
N THR A 155 3.94 20.70 -9.56
CA THR A 155 3.12 21.91 -9.56
C THR A 155 2.08 21.94 -10.68
N THR A 156 2.11 20.93 -11.55
CA THR A 156 1.08 20.68 -12.57
C THR A 156 0.22 19.50 -12.13
N PRO A 157 -1.07 19.48 -12.53
CA PRO A 157 -1.95 18.35 -12.21
C PRO A 157 -1.36 17.03 -12.71
N VAL A 158 -1.36 16.03 -11.85
CA VAL A 158 -0.94 14.66 -12.19
C VAL A 158 -2.20 13.84 -12.42
N ALA A 159 -2.39 13.34 -13.63
CA ALA A 159 -3.56 12.55 -14.03
C ALA A 159 -3.20 11.12 -14.46
N THR A 160 -1.92 10.86 -14.72
CA THR A 160 -1.43 9.53 -15.08
C THR A 160 -0.09 9.24 -14.42
N PRO A 161 0.29 7.96 -14.26
CA PRO A 161 1.63 7.60 -13.81
C PRO A 161 2.74 8.19 -14.71
N ALA A 162 2.49 8.36 -16.01
CA ALA A 162 3.46 8.92 -16.95
C ALA A 162 3.78 10.40 -16.66
N ASP A 163 2.85 11.13 -16.05
CA ASP A 163 3.06 12.53 -15.65
C ASP A 163 4.13 12.60 -14.55
N LEU A 164 4.29 11.58 -13.70
CA LEU A 164 5.34 11.54 -12.68
C LEU A 164 6.75 11.51 -13.27
N VAL A 165 6.89 11.03 -14.50
CA VAL A 165 8.19 10.91 -15.18
C VAL A 165 8.50 12.15 -16.01
N SER A 166 7.46 12.83 -16.50
CA SER A 166 7.57 13.88 -17.51
C SER A 166 7.23 15.28 -17.01
N ALA A 167 6.46 15.40 -15.92
CA ALA A 167 6.05 16.69 -15.38
C ALA A 167 7.21 17.40 -14.67
N SER A 168 7.21 18.72 -14.81
CA SER A 168 8.10 19.58 -14.04
C SER A 168 7.77 19.48 -12.55
N ASN A 169 8.82 19.43 -11.75
CA ASN A 169 8.78 19.39 -10.31
C ASN A 169 9.81 20.38 -9.77
N THR A 170 9.58 20.82 -8.54
CA THR A 170 10.53 21.68 -7.84
C THR A 170 10.81 21.09 -6.46
N PRO A 171 12.06 21.16 -5.98
CA PRO A 171 12.35 20.92 -4.57
C PRO A 171 11.44 21.79 -3.70
N SER A 172 10.66 21.18 -2.82
CA SER A 172 9.65 21.87 -2.01
C SER A 172 9.96 21.85 -0.52
N GLY A 173 10.93 21.04 -0.10
CA GLY A 173 11.36 20.98 1.28
C GLY A 173 12.27 19.79 1.54
N THR A 174 12.68 19.68 2.78
CA THR A 174 13.39 18.50 3.29
C THR A 174 12.65 18.03 4.52
N LEU A 175 12.34 16.76 4.51
CA LEU A 175 11.77 16.08 5.63
C LEU A 175 12.88 15.62 6.58
N ILE A 176 12.75 16.01 7.84
CA ILE A 176 13.66 15.64 8.93
C ILE A 176 12.97 14.57 9.77
N ASP A 177 13.71 13.52 10.14
CA ASP A 177 13.28 12.43 11.01
C ASP A 177 11.92 11.79 10.63
N PRO A 178 11.75 11.26 9.39
CA PRO A 178 10.57 10.47 9.04
C PRO A 178 10.36 9.34 10.03
N THR A 179 9.14 9.19 10.52
CA THR A 179 8.72 7.95 11.18
C THR A 179 8.21 7.00 10.12
N HIS A 180 8.77 5.79 10.07
CA HIS A 180 8.25 4.75 9.19
C HIS A 180 7.04 4.11 9.86
N VAL A 181 6.06 3.72 9.05
CA VAL A 181 4.88 2.98 9.52
C VAL A 181 4.70 1.74 8.66
N LEU A 182 4.34 0.64 9.32
CA LEU A 182 3.93 -0.60 8.67
C LEU A 182 2.53 -0.93 9.16
N GLN A 183 1.66 -1.25 8.21
CA GLN A 183 0.23 -1.38 8.43
C GLN A 183 -0.27 -2.58 7.62
N THR A 184 -1.07 -3.44 8.24
CA THR A 184 -1.64 -4.61 7.57
C THR A 184 -3.10 -4.35 7.21
N PHE A 185 -3.55 -4.84 6.06
CA PHE A 185 -4.95 -4.77 5.65
C PHE A 185 -5.53 -6.17 5.46
N ASP A 186 -6.84 -6.28 5.69
CA ASP A 186 -7.62 -7.51 5.57
C ASP A 186 -8.78 -7.24 4.61
N LEU A 187 -8.93 -8.02 3.55
CA LEU A 187 -9.96 -7.79 2.54
C LEU A 187 -11.37 -8.01 3.10
N SER A 188 -11.53 -8.82 4.16
CA SER A 188 -12.82 -9.00 4.84
C SER A 188 -13.32 -7.70 5.46
N SER A 189 -12.41 -6.86 5.97
CA SER A 189 -12.77 -5.54 6.50
C SER A 189 -13.23 -4.56 5.41
N MET A 190 -12.91 -4.84 4.14
CA MET A 190 -13.39 -4.11 2.96
C MET A 190 -14.64 -4.75 2.33
N GLY A 191 -15.26 -5.73 3.00
CA GLY A 191 -16.46 -6.41 2.53
C GLY A 191 -16.23 -7.49 1.47
N VAL A 192 -14.98 -7.88 1.22
CA VAL A 192 -14.67 -9.01 0.32
C VAL A 192 -15.02 -10.30 1.07
N PRO A 193 -15.79 -11.24 0.50
CA PRO A 193 -16.07 -12.52 1.17
C PRO A 193 -14.82 -13.42 1.20
N PRO A 194 -14.74 -14.42 2.11
CA PRO A 194 -13.67 -15.42 2.10
C PRO A 194 -13.54 -16.10 0.73
N GLY A 195 -12.31 -16.25 0.24
CA GLY A 195 -12.03 -16.76 -1.12
C GLY A 195 -12.31 -15.75 -2.25
N GLY A 196 -12.90 -14.59 -1.95
CA GLY A 196 -13.05 -13.48 -2.88
C GLY A 196 -11.69 -12.90 -3.30
N THR A 197 -11.67 -12.22 -4.44
CA THR A 197 -10.42 -11.67 -5.00
C THR A 197 -10.49 -10.17 -5.24
N VAL A 198 -9.34 -9.52 -5.12
CA VAL A 198 -9.16 -8.10 -5.43
C VAL A 198 -7.94 -7.94 -6.33
N SER A 199 -8.13 -7.32 -7.49
CA SER A 199 -7.03 -7.03 -8.43
C SER A 199 -6.47 -5.61 -8.28
N SER A 200 -7.23 -4.71 -7.65
CA SER A 200 -6.84 -3.32 -7.47
C SER A 200 -7.26 -2.78 -6.13
N LEU A 201 -6.45 -1.89 -5.57
CA LEU A 201 -6.80 -1.08 -4.41
C LEU A 201 -6.74 0.39 -4.77
N TYR A 202 -7.56 1.17 -4.07
CA TYR A 202 -7.64 2.62 -4.19
C TYR A 202 -7.11 3.22 -2.89
N LEU A 203 -6.02 3.97 -3.01
CA LEU A 203 -5.35 4.68 -1.93
C LEU A 203 -5.85 6.12 -1.91
N GLN A 204 -6.24 6.59 -0.73
CA GLN A 204 -6.74 7.94 -0.51
C GLN A 204 -6.12 8.53 0.76
N ASP A 205 -5.93 9.85 0.75
CA ASP A 205 -5.54 10.58 1.96
C ASP A 205 -6.77 10.78 2.86
N TRP A 206 -6.58 10.72 4.18
CA TRP A 206 -7.64 11.02 5.14
C TRP A 206 -7.82 12.54 5.21
N SER A 207 -8.82 13.05 4.48
CA SER A 207 -9.09 14.47 4.41
C SER A 207 -9.45 15.05 5.79
N GLY A 208 -8.76 16.11 6.22
CA GLY A 208 -9.23 16.98 7.31
C GLY A 208 -8.27 17.28 8.47
N ASN A 209 -7.03 16.78 8.48
CA ASN A 209 -6.12 17.03 9.61
C ASN A 209 -4.68 17.43 9.25
N GLY A 210 -4.36 17.56 7.96
CA GLY A 210 -3.01 17.93 7.52
C GLY A 210 -1.94 16.86 7.76
N ASN A 211 -2.34 15.65 8.18
CA ASN A 211 -1.46 14.51 8.44
C ASN A 211 -1.65 13.47 7.34
N GLY A 212 -0.77 13.49 6.35
CA GLY A 212 -0.75 12.47 5.29
C GLY A 212 0.20 11.33 5.60
N VAL A 213 -0.20 10.10 5.24
CA VAL A 213 0.73 8.97 5.12
C VAL A 213 1.16 8.89 3.66
N SER A 214 2.46 9.00 3.42
CA SER A 214 3.03 8.81 2.09
C SER A 214 3.38 7.33 1.92
N PRO A 215 2.57 6.51 1.24
CA PRO A 215 2.92 5.12 0.99
C PRO A 215 4.23 5.02 0.22
N THR A 216 5.12 4.16 0.69
CA THR A 216 6.42 3.83 0.08
C THR A 216 6.47 2.40 -0.45
N PHE A 217 5.56 1.55 0.03
CA PHE A 217 5.47 0.18 -0.40
C PHE A 217 4.07 -0.37 -0.13
N ILE A 218 3.55 -1.18 -1.04
CA ILE A 218 2.35 -1.98 -0.81
C ILE A 218 2.56 -3.36 -1.43
N ALA A 219 2.05 -4.39 -0.76
CA ALA A 219 2.04 -5.73 -1.33
C ALA A 219 0.89 -6.56 -0.76
N GLY A 220 0.44 -7.53 -1.57
CA GLY A 220 -0.47 -8.59 -1.12
C GLY A 220 0.30 -9.83 -0.68
N PHE A 221 -0.27 -10.58 0.24
CA PHE A 221 0.20 -11.91 0.59
C PHE A 221 -0.41 -12.96 -0.36
N PRO A 222 0.32 -14.04 -0.70
CA PRO A 222 -0.25 -15.22 -1.33
C PRO A 222 -1.44 -15.79 -0.54
N ALA A 223 -2.36 -16.50 -1.18
CA ALA A 223 -3.47 -17.14 -0.47
C ALA A 223 -2.98 -18.09 0.63
N VAL A 224 -3.68 -18.13 1.77
CA VAL A 224 -3.47 -19.21 2.74
C VAL A 224 -4.15 -20.46 2.21
N PRO A 225 -3.46 -21.62 2.12
CA PRO A 225 -4.13 -22.88 1.82
C PRO A 225 -5.21 -23.13 2.87
N GLU A 226 -6.45 -23.38 2.45
CA GLU A 226 -7.48 -23.75 3.41
C GLU A 226 -7.02 -24.97 4.22
N PRO A 227 -7.25 -25.00 5.54
CA PRO A 227 -6.99 -26.19 6.32
C PRO A 227 -7.73 -27.37 5.67
N ALA A 228 -6.99 -28.44 5.35
CA ALA A 228 -7.53 -29.64 4.70
C ALA A 228 -8.75 -30.24 5.43
N SER A 229 -8.96 -29.88 6.70
CA SER A 229 -10.14 -30.24 7.49
C SER A 229 -11.47 -29.72 6.90
N LEU A 230 -11.50 -28.57 6.22
CA LEU A 230 -12.72 -28.06 5.58
C LEU A 230 -13.05 -28.80 4.28
N ALA A 231 -12.03 -29.11 3.48
CA ALA A 231 -12.17 -29.96 2.30
C ALA A 231 -12.58 -31.40 2.67
N LEU A 232 -12.04 -31.95 3.76
CA LEU A 232 -12.43 -33.26 4.27
C LEU A 232 -13.84 -33.27 4.87
N ALA A 233 -14.27 -32.21 5.56
CA ALA A 233 -15.61 -32.10 6.11
C ALA A 233 -16.68 -32.04 5.00
N SER A 234 -16.42 -31.33 3.91
CA SER A 234 -17.32 -31.24 2.76
C SER A 234 -17.40 -32.57 2.00
N ILE A 235 -16.29 -33.30 1.82
CA ILE A 235 -16.30 -34.67 1.30
C ILE A 235 -17.05 -35.62 2.24
N GLY A 236 -16.84 -35.51 3.55
CA GLY A 236 -17.53 -36.31 4.56
C GLY A 236 -19.05 -36.10 4.55
N LEU A 237 -19.51 -34.85 4.42
CA LEU A 237 -20.94 -34.52 4.32
C LEU A 237 -21.54 -34.99 3.00
N LEU A 238 -20.82 -34.90 1.88
CA LEU A 238 -21.25 -35.45 0.59
C LEU A 238 -21.38 -36.98 0.62
N ALA A 239 -20.43 -37.67 1.28
CA ALA A 239 -20.48 -39.11 1.47
C ALA A 239 -21.65 -39.54 2.38
N LEU A 240 -21.90 -38.79 3.47
CA LEU A 240 -23.01 -39.06 4.39
C LEU A 240 -24.39 -38.73 3.78
N GLY A 241 -24.47 -37.70 2.94
CA GLY A 241 -25.68 -37.33 2.21
C GLY A 241 -26.08 -38.36 1.14
N ARG A 242 -25.10 -39.00 0.49
CA ARG A 242 -25.36 -40.12 -0.45
C ARG A 242 -25.83 -41.37 0.27
N ARG A 243 -25.28 -41.69 1.45
CA ARG A 243 -25.64 -42.89 2.21
C ARG A 243 -27.05 -42.87 2.83
N ARG A 244 -27.72 -41.72 2.86
CA ARG A 244 -29.11 -41.58 3.32
C ARG A 244 -30.16 -41.66 2.20
N ARG A 245 -29.73 -41.83 0.94
CA ARG A 245 -30.64 -41.93 -0.23
C ARG A 245 -30.71 -43.34 -0.84
N GLU A 246 -30.12 -44.33 -0.18
CA GLU A 246 -30.33 -45.77 -0.43
C GLU A 246 -31.18 -46.35 0.70
#